data_AF-A0A5B7F813-F1
#
_entry.id   AF-A0A5B7F813-F1
#
_cell.length_a   1.000
_cell.length_b   1.000
_cell.length_c   1.000
_cell.angle_alpha   90.00
_cell.angle_beta   90.00
_cell.angle_gamma   90.00
#
_symmetry.space_group_name_H-M   'P 1'
#
loop_
_entity.id
_entity.type
_entity.pdbx_description
1 polymer ?
#
loop_
_entity_poly.entity_id
_entity_poly.type
_entity_poly.pdbx_seq_one_letter_code
_entity_poly.pdbx_strand_id
1 'polypeptide(L)'
;MGAFLDKPKTDKHNENGVGNGLRYGLSSMQGWRIEMEDAHAAVANLPGVLKDWAFFAVFDGHAGAKISAHCSEHLLNSITSGEEFLTTEDDIKHVKMFGN
;
A
#
# COMPACT_ATOMS: atom_id res chain seq x y z
N MET A 1 -26.89 -10.39 18.22
CA MET A 1 -25.96 -9.25 18.37
C MET A 1 -25.03 -9.28 17.17
N GLY A 2 -25.07 -8.24 16.34
CA GLY A 2 -24.37 -8.19 15.04
C GLY A 2 -22.89 -7.83 15.17
N ALA A 3 -22.18 -7.83 14.04
CA ALA A 3 -20.73 -7.60 13.93
C ALA A 3 -20.29 -6.13 14.12
N PHE A 4 -21.01 -5.36 14.94
CA PHE A 4 -20.76 -3.92 15.12
C PHE A 4 -20.58 -3.56 16.60
N LEU A 5 -19.75 -2.56 16.84
CA LEU A 5 -19.56 -1.92 18.14
C LEU A 5 -20.77 -1.04 18.50
N ASP A 6 -20.94 -0.75 19.79
CA ASP A 6 -21.99 0.17 20.28
C ASP A 6 -21.76 1.63 19.84
N LYS A 7 -20.50 2.01 19.58
CA LYS A 7 -20.06 3.31 19.05
C LYS A 7 -18.88 3.10 18.12
N PRO A 8 -18.69 3.96 17.10
CA PRO A 8 -17.56 3.83 16.21
C PRO A 8 -16.26 4.24 16.93
N LYS A 9 -15.18 3.49 16.68
CA LYS A 9 -13.83 3.96 16.97
C LYS A 9 -13.45 4.97 15.90
N THR A 10 -13.22 6.21 16.33
CA THR A 10 -12.99 7.35 15.41
C THR A 10 -11.55 7.81 15.36
N ASP A 11 -10.65 7.17 16.11
CA ASP A 11 -9.22 7.42 16.06
C ASP A 11 -8.69 7.29 14.63
N LYS A 12 -7.87 8.25 14.23
CA LYS A 12 -7.25 8.29 12.90
C LYS A 12 -5.79 7.88 13.01
N HIS A 13 -5.41 6.90 12.22
CA HIS A 13 -4.01 6.56 12.01
C HIS A 13 -3.55 7.24 10.73
N ASN A 14 -2.85 8.36 10.88
CA ASN A 14 -2.39 9.16 9.76
C ASN A 14 -0.92 8.87 9.49
N GLU A 15 -0.57 8.85 8.21
CA GLU A 15 0.81 8.85 7.75
C GLU A 15 0.92 9.79 6.55
N ASN A 16 2.08 10.40 6.37
CA ASN A 16 2.35 11.25 5.23
C ASN A 16 3.83 11.22 4.90
N GLY A 17 4.16 11.60 3.67
CA GLY A 17 5.55 11.65 3.24
C GLY A 17 5.74 12.34 1.91
N VAL A 18 7.00 12.44 1.51
CA VAL A 18 7.45 13.05 0.26
C VAL A 18 8.56 12.19 -0.32
N GLY A 19 8.65 12.13 -1.65
CA GLY A 19 9.63 11.29 -2.33
C GLY A 19 9.40 11.28 -3.83
N ASN A 20 10.48 11.24 -4.63
CA ASN A 20 10.40 11.24 -6.10
C ASN A 20 9.54 12.38 -6.68
N GLY A 21 9.59 13.57 -6.06
CA GLY A 21 8.76 14.72 -6.43
C GLY A 21 7.29 14.62 -6.04
N LEU A 22 6.87 13.49 -5.46
CA LEU A 22 5.51 13.25 -4.98
C LEU A 22 5.36 13.68 -3.51
N ARG A 23 4.12 13.97 -3.13
CA ARG A 23 3.69 14.15 -1.74
C ARG A 23 2.48 13.25 -1.51
N TYR A 24 2.45 12.50 -0.41
CA TYR A 24 1.33 11.64 -0.06
C TYR A 24 0.86 11.89 1.37
N GLY A 25 -0.39 11.56 1.60
CA GLY A 25 -1.01 11.47 2.92
C GLY A 25 -2.04 10.35 2.90
N LEU A 26 -2.18 9.64 4.01
CA LEU A 26 -3.17 8.60 4.22
C LEU A 26 -3.74 8.67 5.63
N SER A 27 -4.92 8.09 5.80
CA SER A 27 -5.61 7.97 7.08
C SER A 27 -6.40 6.67 7.09
N SER A 28 -6.31 5.91 8.18
CA SER A 28 -7.17 4.74 8.40
C SER A 28 -7.96 4.89 9.71
N MET A 29 -9.13 4.25 9.76
CA MET A 29 -10.07 4.30 10.88
C MET A 29 -10.93 3.03 10.91
N GLN A 30 -11.01 2.39 12.08
CA GLN A 30 -11.81 1.16 12.25
C GLN A 30 -13.32 1.40 12.12
N GLY A 31 -13.83 2.53 12.60
CA GLY A 31 -15.25 2.83 12.56
C GLY A 31 -16.07 1.87 13.42
N TRP A 32 -17.16 1.34 12.87
CA TRP A 32 -18.15 0.51 13.58
C TRP A 32 -17.78 -0.97 13.69
N ARG A 33 -16.79 -1.43 12.93
CA ARG A 33 -16.39 -2.85 12.92
C ARG A 33 -15.75 -3.23 14.26
N ILE A 34 -15.86 -4.49 14.64
CA ILE A 34 -15.24 -5.02 15.87
C ILE A 34 -13.72 -5.03 15.73
N GLU A 35 -13.22 -5.42 14.56
CA GLU A 35 -11.80 -5.48 14.23
C GLU A 35 -11.47 -4.53 13.07
N MET A 36 -10.24 -4.02 13.07
CA MET A 36 -9.66 -3.31 11.93
C MET A 36 -8.91 -4.32 11.07
N GLU A 37 -9.46 -4.62 9.89
CA GLU A 37 -8.89 -5.61 8.97
C GLU A 37 -8.11 -4.98 7.82
N ASP A 38 -8.20 -3.66 7.62
CA ASP A 38 -7.45 -2.99 6.56
C ASP A 38 -5.98 -2.83 6.93
N ALA A 39 -5.13 -2.87 5.90
CA ALA A 39 -3.72 -2.49 5.97
C ALA A 39 -3.36 -1.61 4.76
N HIS A 40 -2.18 -0.99 4.78
CA HIS A 40 -1.70 -0.16 3.68
C HIS A 40 -0.19 -0.28 3.51
N ALA A 41 0.30 0.05 2.31
CA ALA A 41 1.70 0.26 2.02
C ALA A 41 1.88 1.62 1.35
N ALA A 42 2.84 2.42 1.82
CA ALA A 42 3.16 3.72 1.26
C ALA A 42 4.67 3.91 1.17
N VAL A 43 5.23 3.73 -0.03
CA VAL A 43 6.66 3.79 -0.31
C VAL A 43 6.89 4.79 -1.43
N ALA A 44 7.24 6.02 -1.08
CA ALA A 44 7.49 7.09 -2.05
C ALA A 44 8.83 6.95 -2.81
N ASN A 45 9.75 6.13 -2.29
CA ASN A 45 11.06 5.84 -2.86
C ASN A 45 11.39 4.35 -2.74
N LEU A 46 11.36 3.61 -3.85
CA LEU A 46 11.83 2.23 -3.87
C LEU A 46 13.38 2.18 -3.88
N PRO A 47 14.00 1.09 -3.43
CA PRO A 47 15.47 0.96 -3.45
C PRO A 47 16.00 0.51 -4.83
N GLY A 48 17.32 0.62 -5.02
CA GLY A 48 18.04 0.01 -6.13
C GLY A 48 17.72 0.62 -7.50
N VAL A 49 17.52 -0.24 -8.50
CA VAL A 49 17.22 0.18 -9.89
C VAL A 49 15.86 0.87 -10.03
N LEU A 50 14.98 0.71 -9.04
CA LEU A 50 13.64 1.30 -9.01
C LEU A 50 13.59 2.61 -8.23
N LYS A 51 14.73 3.28 -7.98
CA LYS A 51 14.81 4.49 -7.15
C LYS A 51 13.84 5.62 -7.51
N ASP A 52 13.46 5.71 -8.79
CA ASP A 52 12.56 6.73 -9.32
C ASP A 52 11.08 6.28 -9.31
N TRP A 53 10.78 5.09 -8.79
CA TRP A 53 9.43 4.54 -8.66
C TRP A 53 8.88 4.73 -7.24
N ALA A 54 7.55 4.69 -7.15
CA ALA A 54 6.82 4.70 -5.89
C ALA A 54 5.75 3.59 -5.88
N PHE A 55 5.40 3.09 -4.70
CA PHE A 55 4.38 2.06 -4.50
C PHE A 55 3.42 2.47 -3.39
N PHE A 56 2.13 2.47 -3.70
CA PHE A 56 1.06 2.77 -2.76
C PHE A 56 -0.05 1.75 -2.92
N ALA A 57 -0.55 1.19 -1.82
CA ALA A 57 -1.61 0.18 -1.84
C ALA A 57 -2.46 0.23 -0.57
N VAL A 58 -3.75 -0.12 -0.72
CA VAL A 58 -4.71 -0.33 0.37
C VAL A 58 -5.20 -1.77 0.26
N PHE A 59 -5.25 -2.46 1.39
CA PHE A 59 -5.64 -3.86 1.48
C PHE A 59 -6.86 -3.98 2.40
N ASP A 60 -8.03 -4.23 1.84
CA ASP A 60 -9.27 -4.50 2.58
C ASP A 60 -9.28 -5.97 2.99
N GLY A 61 -9.05 -6.23 4.29
CA GLY A 61 -9.03 -7.58 4.84
C GLY A 61 -10.45 -8.11 5.07
N HIS A 62 -10.65 -9.41 4.88
CA HIS A 62 -11.90 -10.07 5.21
C HIS A 62 -11.66 -11.41 5.90
N ALA A 63 -12.45 -11.71 6.93
CA ALA A 63 -12.32 -12.90 7.77
C ALA A 63 -10.96 -12.99 8.50
N GLY A 64 -10.44 -11.84 8.93
CA GLY A 64 -9.20 -11.64 9.67
C GLY A 64 -8.22 -10.71 8.95
N ALA A 65 -7.45 -9.94 9.73
CA ALA A 65 -6.44 -8.99 9.24
C ALA A 65 -5.13 -9.64 8.73
N LYS A 66 -5.00 -10.98 8.83
CA LYS A 66 -3.72 -11.66 8.59
C LYS A 66 -3.23 -11.49 7.15
N ILE A 67 -4.12 -11.63 6.17
CA ILE A 67 -3.73 -11.58 4.75
C ILE A 67 -3.51 -10.15 4.28
N SER A 68 -4.34 -9.18 4.69
CA SER A 68 -4.12 -7.76 4.40
C SER A 68 -2.79 -7.27 4.98
N ALA A 69 -2.48 -7.61 6.23
CA ALA A 69 -1.19 -7.31 6.84
C ALA A 69 -0.03 -7.95 6.06
N HIS A 70 -0.12 -9.24 5.75
CA HIS A 70 0.91 -9.93 4.96
C HIS A 70 1.11 -9.30 3.57
N CYS A 71 0.04 -8.93 2.88
CA CYS A 71 0.14 -8.25 1.59
C CYS A 71 0.80 -6.87 1.73
N SER A 72 0.50 -6.11 2.79
CA SER A 72 1.11 -4.79 3.02
C SER A 72 2.63 -4.84 3.20
N GLU A 73 3.15 -5.94 3.73
CA GLU A 73 4.59 -6.12 3.98
C GLU A 73 5.31 -6.79 2.80
N HIS A 74 4.63 -7.68 2.06
CA HIS A 74 5.32 -8.58 1.12
C HIS A 74 4.94 -8.41 -0.34
N LEU A 75 3.77 -7.83 -0.68
CA LEU A 75 3.31 -7.81 -2.07
C LEU A 75 4.28 -7.05 -2.99
N LEU A 76 4.82 -5.93 -2.53
CA LEU A 76 5.82 -5.16 -3.29
C LEU A 76 7.04 -6.03 -3.63
N ASN A 77 7.56 -6.79 -2.66
CA ASN A 77 8.71 -7.66 -2.86
C ASN A 77 8.35 -8.81 -3.81
N SER A 78 7.17 -9.41 -3.67
CA SER A 78 6.70 -10.47 -4.57
C SER A 78 6.58 -9.99 -6.02
N ILE A 79 6.08 -8.76 -6.24
CA ILE A 79 5.99 -8.17 -7.59
C ILE A 79 7.39 -7.90 -8.15
N THR A 80 8.25 -7.24 -7.37
CA THR A 80 9.56 -6.77 -7.85
C THR A 80 10.60 -7.87 -7.98
N SER A 81 10.37 -9.02 -7.34
CA SER A 81 11.24 -10.21 -7.43
C SER A 81 10.81 -11.20 -8.53
N GLY A 82 9.68 -10.97 -9.20
CA GLY A 82 9.19 -11.83 -10.29
C GLY A 82 10.07 -11.73 -11.53
N GLU A 83 10.32 -12.85 -12.21
CA GLU A 83 11.15 -12.89 -13.43
C GLU A 83 10.54 -12.03 -14.54
N GLU A 84 9.21 -11.99 -14.66
CA GLU A 84 8.49 -11.17 -15.64
C GLU A 84 8.69 -9.67 -15.40
N PHE A 85 8.88 -9.27 -14.14
CA PHE A 85 9.16 -7.88 -13.77
C PHE A 85 10.61 -7.50 -14.11
N LEU A 86 11.55 -8.44 -13.92
CA LEU A 86 12.99 -8.21 -14.11
C LEU A 86 13.48 -8.38 -15.55
N THR A 87 12.78 -9.15 -16.39
CA THR A 87 13.21 -9.51 -17.76
C THR A 87 13.05 -8.38 -18.80
N THR A 88 12.65 -7.19 -18.38
CA THR A 88 12.32 -6.05 -19.27
C THR A 88 13.42 -4.99 -19.32
N GLU A 89 14.69 -5.36 -19.55
CA GLU A 89 15.75 -4.35 -19.74
C GLU A 89 15.48 -3.40 -20.94
N ASP A 90 14.62 -3.80 -21.89
CA ASP A 90 14.17 -2.94 -23.00
C ASP A 90 12.84 -2.19 -22.76
N ASP A 91 11.93 -2.65 -21.88
CA ASP A 91 10.59 -2.01 -21.69
C ASP A 91 10.52 -1.04 -20.49
N ILE A 92 11.49 -1.05 -19.57
CA ILE A 92 11.50 -0.12 -18.40
C ILE A 92 11.60 1.35 -18.85
N LYS A 93 12.03 1.62 -20.09
CA LYS A 93 12.01 2.98 -20.69
C LYS A 93 10.60 3.47 -21.05
N HIS A 94 9.62 2.58 -21.15
CA HIS A 94 8.28 2.88 -21.65
C HIS A 94 7.18 3.00 -20.58
N VAL A 95 7.45 2.63 -19.32
CA VAL A 95 6.52 2.87 -18.19
C VAL A 95 6.79 4.25 -17.53
N LYS A 96 7.10 5.26 -18.33
CA LYS A 96 6.93 6.68 -17.93
C LYS A 96 5.49 7.07 -18.25
N MET A 97 4.57 6.68 -17.36
CA MET A 97 3.18 7.13 -17.44
C MET A 97 3.10 8.60 -17.01
N PHE A 98 2.84 9.45 -18.00
CA PHE A 98 2.27 10.81 -17.96
C PHE A 98 2.79 11.79 -16.90
N GLY A 99 3.62 12.72 -17.36
CA GLY A 99 3.87 13.99 -16.68
C GLY A 99 4.79 14.87 -17.52
N ASN A 100 4.21 15.76 -18.32
CA ASN A 100 4.89 16.97 -18.80
C ASN A 100 5.05 17.96 -17.66
#